data_AF-A0A7S3IMQ7-F1
#
_entry.id   AF-A0A7S3IMQ7-F1
#
_cell.length_a   1.000
_cell.length_b   1.000
_cell.length_c   1.000
_cell.angle_alpha   90.00
_cell.angle_beta   90.00
_cell.angle_gamma   90.00
#
_symmetry.space_group_name_H-M   'P 1'
#
loop_
_entity.id
_entity.type
_entity.pdbx_description
1 polymer ?
#
loop_
_entity_poly.entity_id
_entity_poly.type
_entity_poly.pdbx_seq_one_letter_code
_entity_poly.pdbx_strand_id
1 'polypeptide(L)'
;RRVIYVGLAIFLSSLPQLQVLGLVYLNLFQMAYIGQVKPRSVRRLRRIETFNEFSTQMIMLSLLWYTNWLPDEETKFKHAWGAAGLLGLTIGLNLTFVIISGVQQIILVLTYAYRRTKQLLSKVYFWLKGPPVMHHSMEQAQMIQKVFRMQKYAKEKRNKKVNAKAKKKPSFGIRAQKCQAEAETDNESAERPYSQFMQHRDHTSNRMSRVSKQDFEISFGQ
;
A
#
# COMPACT_ATOMS: atom_id res chain seq x y z
N ARG A 1 -9.50 15.64 13.36
CA ARG A 1 -9.26 16.68 12.33
C ARG A 1 -10.40 17.70 12.27
N ARG A 2 -11.59 17.37 11.74
CA ARG A 2 -12.70 18.34 11.57
C ARG A 2 -13.12 19.05 12.86
N VAL A 3 -13.25 18.33 13.96
CA VAL A 3 -13.55 18.90 15.29
C VAL A 3 -12.46 19.88 15.75
N ILE A 4 -11.19 19.61 15.45
CA ILE A 4 -10.07 20.48 15.85
C ILE A 4 -10.09 21.79 15.06
N TYR A 5 -10.39 21.74 13.75
CA TYR A 5 -10.56 22.97 12.96
C TYR A 5 -11.73 23.82 13.45
N VAL A 6 -12.87 23.19 13.76
CA VAL A 6 -14.05 23.90 14.30
C VAL A 6 -13.72 24.51 15.67
N GLY A 7 -13.03 23.77 16.54
CA GLY A 7 -12.54 24.27 17.81
C GLY A 7 -11.63 25.49 17.64
N LEU A 8 -10.61 25.39 16.79
CA LEU A 8 -9.72 26.52 16.48
C LEU A 8 -10.50 27.73 15.95
N ALA A 9 -11.48 27.52 15.07
CA ALA A 9 -12.28 28.61 14.51
C ALA A 9 -13.16 29.31 15.55
N ILE A 10 -13.77 28.56 16.48
CA ILE A 10 -14.66 29.13 17.51
C ILE A 10 -13.83 29.81 18.61
N PHE A 11 -12.84 29.10 19.17
CA PHE A 11 -12.10 29.57 20.34
C PHE A 11 -11.09 30.68 20.05
N LEU A 12 -10.52 30.74 18.83
CA LEU A 12 -9.55 31.78 18.44
C LEU A 12 -10.17 32.89 17.57
N SER A 13 -11.50 32.98 17.53
CA SER A 13 -12.22 34.00 16.75
C SER A 13 -11.84 35.44 17.09
N SER A 14 -11.41 35.71 18.33
CA SER A 14 -10.94 37.02 18.78
C SER A 14 -9.52 37.37 18.34
N LEU A 15 -8.71 36.38 17.96
CA LEU A 15 -7.30 36.53 17.62
C LEU A 15 -7.02 35.86 16.26
N PRO A 16 -7.37 36.54 15.15
CA PRO A 16 -7.27 35.94 13.81
C PRO A 16 -5.84 35.49 13.50
N GLN A 17 -4.83 36.20 14.00
CA GLN A 17 -3.41 35.87 13.82
C GLN A 17 -3.06 34.48 14.36
N LEU A 18 -3.49 34.19 15.59
CA LEU A 18 -3.29 32.88 16.19
C LEU A 18 -4.16 31.82 15.53
N GLN A 19 -5.35 32.17 15.05
CA GLN A 19 -6.22 31.24 14.32
C GLN A 19 -5.53 30.74 13.05
N VAL A 20 -4.95 31.63 12.25
CA VAL A 20 -4.21 31.28 11.03
C VAL A 20 -2.97 30.48 11.36
N LEU A 21 -2.17 30.92 12.33
CA LEU A 21 -0.96 30.21 12.75
C LEU A 21 -1.28 28.78 13.22
N GLY A 22 -2.32 28.62 14.02
CA GLY A 22 -2.82 27.31 14.46
C GLY A 22 -3.26 26.43 13.30
N LEU A 23 -3.89 27.02 12.28
CA LEU A 23 -4.33 26.31 11.07
C LEU A 23 -3.14 25.82 10.23
N VAL A 24 -2.09 26.64 10.11
CA VAL A 24 -0.81 26.28 9.44
C VAL A 24 -0.13 25.13 10.19
N TYR A 25 0.03 25.22 11.51
CA TYR A 25 0.62 24.15 12.31
C TYR A 25 -0.18 22.85 12.22
N LEU A 26 -1.52 22.92 12.26
CA LEU A 26 -2.35 21.73 12.15
C LEU A 26 -2.17 21.04 10.79
N ASN A 27 -2.06 21.82 9.70
CA ASN A 27 -1.77 21.29 8.37
C ASN A 27 -0.40 20.62 8.30
N LEU A 28 0.64 21.22 8.91
CA LEU A 28 1.98 20.63 9.00
C LEU A 28 1.98 19.31 9.80
N PHE A 29 1.34 19.30 10.98
CA PHE A 29 1.21 18.08 11.78
C PHE A 29 0.47 16.97 11.03
N GLN A 30 -0.57 17.34 10.29
CA GLN A 30 -1.28 16.38 9.46
C GLN A 30 -0.39 15.80 8.35
N MET A 31 0.44 16.62 7.70
CA MET A 31 1.38 16.12 6.69
C MET A 31 2.41 15.17 7.29
N ALA A 32 2.95 15.52 8.46
CA ALA A 32 3.87 14.65 9.19
C ALA A 32 3.19 13.31 9.56
N TYR A 33 1.95 13.37 10.04
CA TYR A 33 1.16 12.19 10.39
C TYR A 33 0.90 11.29 9.17
N ILE A 34 0.47 11.86 8.04
CA ILE A 34 0.23 11.12 6.79
C ILE A 34 1.54 10.55 6.22
N GLY A 35 2.66 11.25 6.39
CA GLY A 35 3.98 10.76 5.98
C GLY A 35 4.41 9.50 6.76
N GLN A 36 4.03 9.42 8.03
CA GLN A 36 4.34 8.29 8.91
C GLN A 36 3.37 7.13 8.74
N VAL A 37 2.06 7.42 8.75
CA VAL A 37 1.01 6.41 8.59
C VAL A 37 0.89 6.08 7.12
N LYS A 38 1.45 4.94 6.71
CA LYS A 38 1.45 4.46 5.32
C LYS A 38 0.10 3.77 5.02
N PRO A 39 -0.94 4.47 4.54
CA PRO A 39 -2.30 3.91 4.54
C PRO A 39 -2.48 2.89 3.40
N ARG A 40 -1.69 3.03 2.32
CA ARG A 40 -1.70 2.13 1.17
C ARG A 40 -0.41 1.32 1.10
N SER A 41 -0.53 0.03 0.80
CA SER A 41 0.59 -0.88 0.55
C SER A 41 1.35 -0.50 -0.74
N VAL A 42 0.64 -0.01 -1.75
CA VAL A 42 1.20 0.38 -3.05
C VAL A 42 1.88 1.75 -2.97
N ARG A 43 3.18 1.81 -3.26
CA ARG A 43 4.00 3.03 -3.20
C ARG A 43 3.48 4.16 -4.08
N ARG A 44 3.02 3.84 -5.30
CA ARG A 44 2.50 4.84 -6.25
C ARG A 44 1.25 5.52 -5.73
N LEU A 45 0.28 4.73 -5.27
CA LEU A 45 -0.99 5.24 -4.72
C LEU A 45 -0.75 6.14 -3.51
N ARG A 46 0.20 5.77 -2.65
CA ARG A 46 0.60 6.59 -1.51
C ARG A 46 1.15 7.95 -1.93
N ARG A 47 2.05 8.01 -2.92
CA ARG A 47 2.60 9.29 -3.41
C ARG A 47 1.51 10.19 -3.97
N ILE A 48 0.53 9.62 -4.68
CA ILE A 48 -0.61 10.36 -5.22
C ILE A 48 -1.45 10.96 -4.09
N GLU A 49 -1.77 10.17 -3.08
CA GLU A 49 -2.53 10.62 -1.92
C GLU A 49 -1.80 11.72 -1.14
N THR A 50 -0.48 11.57 -0.92
CA THR A 50 0.34 12.62 -0.30
C THR A 50 0.37 13.89 -1.14
N PHE A 51 0.48 13.78 -2.47
CA PHE A 51 0.49 14.92 -3.37
C PHE A 51 -0.87 15.65 -3.38
N ASN A 52 -1.99 14.92 -3.34
CA ASN A 52 -3.32 15.51 -3.28
C ASN A 52 -3.54 16.28 -1.96
N GLU A 53 -3.11 15.72 -0.83
CA GLU A 53 -3.22 16.42 0.45
C GLU A 53 -2.29 17.64 0.52
N PHE A 54 -1.09 17.54 -0.02
CA PHE A 54 -0.19 18.69 -0.17
C PHE A 54 -0.84 19.80 -0.99
N SER A 55 -1.41 19.46 -2.15
CA SER A 55 -2.03 20.44 -3.06
C SER A 55 -3.23 21.14 -2.40
N THR A 56 -4.07 20.37 -1.70
CA THR A 56 -5.21 20.91 -0.94
C THR A 56 -4.75 21.88 0.15
N GLN A 57 -3.67 21.57 0.85
CA GLN A 57 -3.10 22.47 1.86
C GLN A 57 -2.53 23.74 1.25
N MET A 58 -1.84 23.65 0.11
CA MET A 58 -1.33 24.83 -0.59
C MET A 58 -2.47 25.76 -1.01
N ILE A 59 -3.60 25.23 -1.49
CA ILE A 59 -4.79 26.04 -1.80
C ILE A 59 -5.35 26.71 -0.54
N MET A 60 -5.42 25.99 0.59
CA MET A 60 -5.85 26.59 1.87
C MET A 60 -4.92 27.71 2.32
N LEU A 61 -3.61 27.58 2.12
CA LEU A 61 -2.65 28.64 2.41
C LEU A 61 -2.82 29.82 1.46
N SER A 62 -3.13 29.58 0.18
CA SER A 62 -3.41 30.64 -0.79
C SER A 62 -4.64 31.47 -0.42
N LEU A 63 -5.65 30.87 0.24
CA LEU A 63 -6.83 31.59 0.73
C LEU A 63 -6.52 32.62 1.82
N LEU A 64 -5.41 32.46 2.56
CA LEU A 64 -5.02 33.38 3.63
C LEU A 64 -4.72 34.79 3.09
N TRP A 65 -4.22 34.91 1.85
CA TRP A 65 -3.93 36.19 1.21
C TRP A 65 -5.17 37.07 0.98
N TYR A 66 -6.36 36.48 0.98
CA TYR A 66 -7.63 37.19 0.78
C TYR A 66 -8.28 37.65 2.08
N THR A 67 -7.71 37.30 3.22
CA THR A 67 -8.18 37.82 4.50
C THR A 67 -7.96 39.33 4.58
N ASN A 68 -8.62 40.00 5.52
CA ASN A 68 -8.51 41.45 5.74
C ASN A 68 -7.11 41.92 6.14
N TRP A 69 -6.12 41.03 6.18
CA TRP A 69 -4.75 41.30 6.61
C TRP A 69 -3.92 42.00 5.54
N LEU A 70 -4.25 41.77 4.26
CA LEU A 70 -3.66 42.50 3.16
C LEU A 70 -4.60 43.67 2.83
N PRO A 71 -4.23 44.93 3.06
CA PRO A 71 -5.08 46.06 2.71
C PRO A 71 -5.09 46.35 1.21
N ASP A 72 -3.99 46.03 0.51
CA ASP A 72 -3.83 46.33 -0.91
C ASP A 72 -4.61 45.37 -1.82
N GLU A 73 -5.56 45.92 -2.57
CA GLU A 73 -6.41 45.17 -3.50
C GLU A 73 -5.65 44.70 -4.75
N GLU A 74 -4.68 45.48 -5.23
CA GLU A 74 -3.90 45.13 -6.42
C GLU A 74 -3.07 43.86 -6.16
N THR A 75 -2.42 43.79 -5.00
CA THR A 75 -1.66 42.59 -4.60
C THR A 75 -2.57 41.39 -4.41
N LYS A 76 -3.79 41.54 -3.85
CA LYS A 76 -4.78 40.45 -3.77
C LYS A 76 -5.14 39.93 -5.16
N PHE A 77 -5.36 40.82 -6.12
CA PHE A 77 -5.70 40.44 -7.49
C PHE A 77 -4.58 39.65 -8.17
N LYS A 78 -3.31 40.07 -7.98
CA LYS A 78 -2.15 39.33 -8.52
C LYS A 78 -2.02 37.94 -7.88
N HIS A 79 -2.19 37.82 -6.57
CA HIS A 79 -2.17 36.52 -5.89
C HIS A 79 -3.33 35.63 -6.31
N ALA A 80 -4.45 36.23 -6.73
CA ALA A 80 -5.62 35.48 -7.15
C ALA A 80 -5.39 34.65 -8.41
N TRP A 81 -4.68 35.19 -9.38
CA TRP A 81 -4.28 34.43 -10.56
C TRP A 81 -3.37 33.25 -10.21
N GLY A 82 -2.45 33.44 -9.24
CA GLY A 82 -1.61 32.35 -8.73
C GLY A 82 -2.43 31.25 -8.04
N ALA A 83 -3.37 31.64 -7.18
CA ALA A 83 -4.26 30.70 -6.49
C ALA A 83 -5.18 29.94 -7.46
N ALA A 84 -5.73 30.62 -8.47
CA ALA A 84 -6.54 30.02 -9.52
C ALA A 84 -5.73 29.03 -10.37
N GLY A 85 -4.48 29.37 -10.70
CA GLY A 85 -3.56 28.46 -11.41
C GLY A 85 -3.24 27.21 -10.58
N LEU A 86 -2.98 27.37 -9.29
CA LEU A 86 -2.72 26.25 -8.37
C LEU A 86 -3.95 25.34 -8.23
N LEU A 87 -5.15 25.92 -8.15
CA LEU A 87 -6.41 25.18 -8.12
C LEU A 87 -6.61 24.40 -9.43
N GLY A 88 -6.42 25.04 -10.58
CA GLY A 88 -6.50 24.41 -11.90
C GLY A 88 -5.51 23.26 -12.06
N LEU A 89 -4.27 23.42 -11.59
CA LEU A 89 -3.26 22.37 -11.57
C LEU A 89 -3.68 21.18 -10.70
N THR A 90 -4.26 21.44 -9.52
CA THR A 90 -4.75 20.40 -8.61
C THR A 90 -5.89 19.61 -9.25
N ILE A 91 -6.86 20.29 -9.86
CA ILE A 91 -7.97 19.67 -10.59
C ILE A 91 -7.43 18.84 -11.76
N GLY A 92 -6.54 19.43 -12.57
CA GLY A 92 -5.94 18.76 -13.72
C GLY A 92 -5.21 17.48 -13.33
N LEU A 93 -4.36 17.52 -12.31
CA LEU A 93 -3.64 16.33 -11.85
C LEU A 93 -4.60 15.26 -11.31
N ASN A 94 -5.60 15.64 -10.51
CA ASN A 94 -6.62 14.69 -10.04
C ASN A 94 -7.39 14.06 -11.21
N LEU A 95 -7.76 14.85 -12.21
CA LEU A 95 -8.43 14.36 -13.41
C LEU A 95 -7.55 13.38 -14.20
N THR A 96 -6.25 13.66 -14.37
CA THR A 96 -5.34 12.73 -15.06
C THR A 96 -5.24 11.39 -14.34
N PHE A 97 -5.25 11.36 -13.00
CA PHE A 97 -5.24 10.11 -12.25
C PHE A 97 -6.52 9.30 -12.43
N VAL A 98 -7.68 9.98 -12.43
CA VAL A 98 -8.98 9.34 -12.69
C VAL A 98 -8.99 8.75 -14.10
N ILE A 99 -8.53 9.49 -15.11
CA ILE A 99 -8.47 9.02 -16.49
C ILE A 99 -7.53 7.82 -16.63
N ILE A 100 -6.30 7.89 -16.10
CA ILE A 100 -5.35 6.78 -16.17
C ILE A 100 -5.92 5.52 -15.51
N SER A 101 -6.54 5.68 -14.34
CA SER A 101 -7.15 4.56 -13.61
C SER A 101 -8.35 3.99 -14.38
N GLY A 102 -9.19 4.84 -14.97
CA GLY A 102 -10.30 4.43 -15.82
C GLY A 102 -9.85 3.68 -17.06
N VAL A 103 -8.81 4.16 -17.76
CA VAL A 103 -8.24 3.48 -18.93
C VAL A 103 -7.71 2.10 -18.56
N GLN A 104 -7.02 1.96 -17.42
CA GLN A 104 -6.54 0.65 -16.95
C GLN A 104 -7.71 -0.32 -16.68
N GLN A 105 -8.79 0.16 -16.06
CA GLN A 105 -9.98 -0.64 -15.83
C GLN A 105 -10.64 -1.06 -17.15
N ILE A 106 -10.78 -0.14 -18.11
CA ILE A 106 -11.34 -0.43 -19.43
C ILE A 106 -10.50 -1.48 -20.17
N ILE A 107 -9.17 -1.35 -20.18
CA ILE A 107 -8.27 -2.32 -20.81
C ILE A 107 -8.43 -3.72 -20.17
N LEU A 108 -8.57 -3.79 -18.85
CA LEU A 108 -8.79 -5.05 -18.15
C LEU A 108 -10.12 -5.69 -18.54
N VAL A 109 -11.19 -4.90 -18.61
CA VAL A 109 -12.52 -5.36 -19.05
C VAL A 109 -12.47 -5.85 -20.49
N LEU A 110 -11.84 -5.11 -21.40
CA LEU A 110 -11.67 -5.49 -22.81
C LEU A 110 -10.86 -6.79 -22.95
N THR A 111 -9.75 -6.91 -22.22
CA THR A 111 -8.92 -8.12 -22.25
C THR A 111 -9.67 -9.33 -21.69
N TYR A 112 -10.48 -9.13 -20.64
CA TYR A 112 -11.33 -10.16 -20.06
C TYR A 112 -12.43 -10.60 -21.04
N ALA A 113 -13.14 -9.63 -21.66
CA ALA A 113 -14.16 -9.88 -22.66
C ALA A 113 -13.59 -10.65 -23.86
N TYR A 114 -12.43 -10.25 -24.37
CA TYR A 114 -11.74 -10.92 -25.47
C TYR A 114 -11.37 -12.38 -25.13
N ARG A 115 -10.85 -12.64 -23.92
CA ARG A 115 -10.53 -14.01 -23.49
C ARG A 115 -11.79 -14.87 -23.37
N ARG A 116 -12.89 -14.29 -22.88
CA ARG A 116 -14.18 -14.98 -22.74
C ARG A 116 -14.77 -15.33 -24.11
N THR A 117 -14.79 -14.40 -25.05
CA THR A 117 -15.29 -14.66 -26.41
C THR A 117 -14.44 -15.69 -27.14
N LYS A 118 -13.11 -15.63 -27.01
CA LYS A 118 -12.21 -16.65 -27.57
C LYS A 118 -12.48 -18.06 -27.02
N GLN A 119 -12.74 -18.19 -25.72
CA GLN A 119 -13.10 -19.48 -25.12
C GLN A 119 -14.44 -20.03 -25.63
N LEU A 120 -15.41 -19.15 -25.88
CA LEU A 120 -16.69 -19.54 -26.47
C LEU A 120 -16.52 -19.96 -27.93
N LEU A 121 -15.80 -19.17 -28.73
CA LEU A 121 -15.46 -19.49 -30.12
C LEU A 121 -14.71 -20.82 -30.23
N SER A 122 -13.76 -21.11 -29.34
CA SER A 122 -13.05 -22.39 -29.36
C SER A 122 -13.97 -23.58 -29.05
N LYS A 123 -14.95 -23.41 -28.15
CA LYS A 123 -15.95 -24.44 -27.85
C LYS A 123 -16.89 -24.68 -29.03
N VAL A 124 -17.37 -23.61 -29.67
CA VAL A 124 -18.23 -23.69 -30.85
C VAL A 124 -17.50 -24.34 -32.02
N TYR A 125 -16.24 -23.94 -32.26
CA TYR A 125 -15.40 -24.54 -33.29
C TYR A 125 -15.15 -26.03 -33.04
N PHE A 126 -14.87 -26.42 -31.79
CA PHE A 126 -14.72 -27.83 -31.39
C PHE A 126 -16.02 -28.63 -31.61
N TRP A 127 -17.18 -28.04 -31.34
CA TRP A 127 -18.47 -28.69 -31.57
C TRP A 127 -18.79 -28.85 -33.06
N LEU A 128 -18.49 -27.83 -33.89
CA LEU A 128 -18.76 -27.83 -35.33
C LEU A 128 -17.88 -28.79 -36.13
N LYS A 129 -16.57 -28.85 -35.85
CA LYS A 129 -15.66 -29.75 -36.58
C LYS A 129 -15.65 -31.19 -36.05
N GLY A 130 -16.38 -31.45 -34.98
CA GLY A 130 -16.25 -32.68 -34.20
C GLY A 130 -14.90 -32.74 -33.48
N PRO A 131 -14.76 -33.64 -32.48
CA PRO A 131 -13.47 -33.88 -31.85
C PRO A 131 -12.48 -34.33 -32.94
N PRO A 132 -11.26 -33.75 -33.00
CA PRO A 132 -10.25 -34.25 -33.92
C PRO A 132 -10.04 -35.74 -33.65
N VAL A 133 -10.11 -36.58 -34.70
CA VAL A 133 -9.83 -38.01 -34.61
C VAL A 133 -8.40 -38.15 -34.06
N MET A 134 -8.31 -38.59 -32.81
CA MET A 134 -7.15 -38.48 -31.93
C MET A 134 -6.08 -39.55 -32.26
N HIS A 135 -5.55 -39.57 -33.49
CA HIS A 135 -4.37 -40.40 -33.81
C HIS A 135 -3.09 -39.90 -33.10
N HIS A 136 -3.05 -38.64 -32.67
CA HIS A 136 -1.96 -38.04 -31.87
C HIS A 136 -2.11 -38.22 -30.34
N SER A 137 -3.17 -38.87 -29.85
CA SER A 137 -3.41 -39.00 -28.40
C SER A 137 -2.34 -39.81 -27.68
N MET A 138 -1.74 -40.80 -28.35
CA MET A 138 -0.64 -41.56 -27.77
C MET A 138 0.60 -40.70 -27.56
N GLU A 139 0.98 -39.87 -28.53
CA GLU A 139 2.17 -39.01 -28.39
C GLU A 139 1.95 -37.90 -27.36
N GLN A 140 0.75 -37.31 -27.31
CA GLN A 140 0.44 -36.33 -26.27
C GLN A 140 0.39 -36.96 -24.87
N ALA A 141 -0.18 -38.16 -24.73
CA ALA A 141 -0.17 -38.90 -23.47
C ALA A 141 1.27 -39.22 -23.03
N GLN A 142 2.13 -39.63 -23.95
CA GLN A 142 3.56 -39.86 -23.68
C GLN A 142 4.28 -38.56 -23.28
N MET A 143 4.02 -37.45 -23.96
CA MET A 143 4.65 -36.16 -23.66
C MET A 143 4.19 -35.63 -22.30
N ILE A 144 2.90 -35.74 -21.97
CA ILE A 144 2.34 -35.40 -20.66
C ILE A 144 2.99 -36.27 -19.57
N GLN A 145 3.10 -37.58 -19.78
CA GLN A 145 3.79 -38.48 -18.85
C GLN A 145 5.25 -38.07 -18.64
N LYS A 146 5.95 -37.67 -19.71
CA LYS A 146 7.35 -37.22 -19.66
C LYS A 146 7.49 -35.93 -18.84
N VAL A 147 6.57 -34.96 -19.01
CA VAL A 147 6.55 -33.73 -18.21
C VAL A 147 6.30 -34.03 -16.73
N PHE A 148 5.35 -34.91 -16.40
CA PHE A 148 5.11 -35.33 -15.01
C PHE A 148 6.34 -36.01 -14.39
N ARG A 149 7.03 -36.88 -15.13
CA ARG A 149 8.29 -37.50 -14.66
C ARG A 149 9.38 -36.45 -14.42
N MET A 150 9.55 -35.47 -15.31
CA MET A 150 10.52 -34.39 -15.13
C MET A 150 10.21 -33.52 -13.90
N GLN A 151 8.94 -33.18 -13.67
CA GLN A 151 8.54 -32.41 -12.49
C GLN A 151 8.79 -33.16 -11.18
N LYS A 152 8.51 -34.48 -11.16
CA LYS A 152 8.79 -35.33 -10.00
C LYS A 152 10.29 -35.38 -9.70
N TYR A 153 11.11 -35.58 -10.74
CA TYR A 153 12.57 -35.61 -10.60
C TYR A 153 13.15 -34.27 -10.13
N ALA A 154 12.61 -33.15 -10.64
CA ALA A 154 13.01 -31.81 -10.21
C ALA A 154 12.68 -31.55 -8.74
N LYS A 155 11.49 -31.97 -8.26
CA LYS A 155 11.11 -31.88 -6.84
C LYS A 155 12.03 -32.71 -5.96
N GLU A 156 12.32 -33.96 -6.32
CA GLU A 156 13.23 -34.82 -5.56
C GLU A 156 14.65 -34.24 -5.47
N LYS A 157 15.17 -33.68 -6.57
CA LYS A 157 16.48 -33.04 -6.59
C LYS A 157 16.51 -31.79 -5.70
N ARG A 158 15.41 -31.04 -5.64
CA ARG A 158 15.27 -29.87 -4.75
C ARG A 158 15.24 -30.29 -3.28
N ASN A 159 14.50 -31.34 -2.93
CA ASN A 159 14.46 -31.89 -1.57
C ASN A 159 15.81 -32.43 -1.13
N LYS A 160 16.55 -33.15 -1.99
CA LYS A 160 17.92 -33.60 -1.69
C LYS A 160 18.86 -32.42 -1.39
N LYS A 161 18.76 -31.32 -2.15
CA LYS A 161 19.56 -30.10 -1.89
C LYS A 161 19.21 -29.43 -0.57
N VAL A 162 17.93 -29.35 -0.22
CA VAL A 162 17.48 -28.79 1.07
C VAL A 162 17.99 -29.65 2.22
N ASN A 163 17.86 -30.97 2.13
CA ASN A 163 18.32 -31.90 3.16
C ASN A 163 19.87 -31.90 3.29
N ALA A 164 20.61 -31.81 2.19
CA ALA A 164 22.07 -31.69 2.22
C ALA A 164 22.52 -30.36 2.85
N LYS A 165 21.81 -29.26 2.60
CA LYS A 165 22.07 -27.96 3.25
C LYS A 165 21.70 -27.97 4.73
N ALA A 166 20.64 -28.69 5.12
CA ALA A 166 20.28 -28.86 6.53
C ALA A 166 21.35 -29.63 7.31
N LYS A 167 21.94 -30.69 6.72
CA LYS A 167 23.05 -31.44 7.34
C LYS A 167 24.36 -30.66 7.43
N LYS A 168 24.60 -29.69 6.54
CA LYS A 168 25.83 -28.87 6.52
C LYS A 168 25.75 -27.60 7.37
N LYS A 169 24.60 -27.25 7.96
CA LYS A 169 24.59 -26.16 8.93
C LYS A 169 25.25 -26.66 10.22
N PRO A 170 26.42 -26.13 10.61
CA PRO A 170 26.96 -26.41 11.94
C PRO A 170 25.88 -26.01 12.95
N SER A 171 25.72 -26.81 14.01
CA SER A 171 24.76 -26.56 15.08
C SER A 171 25.06 -25.20 15.72
N PHE A 172 24.43 -24.15 15.19
CA PHE A 172 24.49 -22.78 15.73
C PHE A 172 23.94 -22.72 17.16
N GLY A 173 23.31 -23.79 17.66
CA GLY A 173 22.90 -23.96 19.06
C GLY A 173 24.06 -23.93 20.06
N ILE A 174 25.30 -24.24 19.67
CA ILE A 174 26.44 -24.22 20.61
C ILE A 174 27.00 -22.78 20.78
N ARG A 175 26.84 -21.90 19.78
CA ARG A 175 27.35 -20.52 19.88
C ARG A 175 26.40 -19.56 20.60
N ALA A 176 25.09 -19.82 20.55
CA ALA A 176 24.10 -19.05 21.31
C ALA A 176 24.20 -19.31 22.83
N GLN A 177 24.51 -20.55 23.25
CA GLN A 177 24.75 -20.85 24.66
C GLN A 177 26.04 -20.21 25.19
N LYS A 178 27.07 -20.02 24.34
CA LYS A 178 28.31 -19.36 24.77
C LYS A 178 28.16 -17.85 24.95
N CYS A 179 27.35 -17.17 24.13
CA CYS A 179 27.06 -15.74 24.33
C CYS A 179 26.07 -15.46 25.47
N GLN A 180 25.26 -16.44 25.90
CA GLN A 180 24.43 -16.29 27.11
C GLN A 180 25.27 -16.45 28.39
N ALA A 181 26.27 -17.33 28.40
CA ALA A 181 27.21 -17.46 29.53
C ALA A 181 28.10 -16.22 29.71
N GLU A 182 28.47 -15.50 28.64
CA GLU A 182 29.25 -14.25 28.73
C GLU A 182 28.37 -13.04 29.13
N ALA A 183 27.05 -13.10 28.93
CA ALA A 183 26.13 -12.03 29.34
C ALA A 183 25.70 -12.10 30.82
N GLU A 184 25.89 -13.25 31.48
CA GLU A 184 25.61 -13.39 32.93
C GLU A 184 26.77 -12.89 33.80
N THR A 185 28.00 -12.82 33.29
CA THR A 185 29.17 -12.29 34.04
C THR A 185 29.26 -10.77 34.09
N ASP A 186 28.54 -10.04 33.22
CA ASP A 186 28.58 -8.56 33.18
C ASP A 186 27.41 -7.88 33.92
N ASN A 187 26.48 -8.67 34.48
CA ASN A 187 25.26 -8.15 35.14
C ASN A 187 25.36 -8.03 36.67
N GLU A 188 26.51 -8.32 37.29
CA GLU A 188 26.68 -8.26 38.75
C GLU A 188 27.04 -6.87 39.30
N SER A 189 27.17 -5.84 38.45
CA SER A 189 27.59 -4.49 38.86
C SER A 189 26.58 -3.35 38.61
N ALA A 190 25.31 -3.67 38.36
CA ALA A 190 24.26 -2.66 38.19
C ALA A 190 22.99 -2.97 38.99
N GLU A 191 23.13 -3.05 40.31
CA GLU A 191 22.00 -2.84 41.23
C GLU A 191 21.51 -1.39 41.13
N ARG A 192 20.38 -1.14 40.46
CA ARG A 192 19.40 -0.14 40.91
C ARG A 192 17.95 -0.58 40.59
N PRO A 193 16.99 -0.24 41.47
CA PRO A 193 15.66 -0.81 41.47
C PRO A 193 14.69 0.05 40.66
N TYR A 194 14.06 -0.52 39.63
CA TYR A 194 12.79 -0.02 39.10
C TYR A 194 11.89 -1.23 38.78
N SER A 195 11.50 -1.91 39.85
CA SER A 195 10.37 -2.83 39.89
C SER A 195 9.08 -2.02 39.98
N GLN A 196 8.48 -1.65 38.85
CA GLN A 196 7.03 -1.47 38.67
C GLN A 196 6.77 -0.95 37.26
N PHE A 197 5.70 -1.43 36.62
CA PHE A 197 5.28 -1.19 35.24
C PHE A 197 5.84 -2.15 34.16
N MET A 198 5.64 -3.45 34.34
CA MET A 198 5.46 -4.39 33.22
C MET A 198 4.53 -5.54 33.65
N GLN A 199 3.24 -5.23 33.82
CA GLN A 199 2.17 -6.22 33.78
C GLN A 199 1.00 -5.60 33.01
N HIS A 200 1.08 -5.64 31.67
CA HIS A 200 -0.06 -5.98 30.82
C HIS A 200 0.29 -5.79 29.34
N ARG A 201 0.07 -6.88 28.59
CA ARG A 201 -0.19 -7.00 27.14
C ARG A 201 0.94 -7.51 26.25
N ASP A 202 1.30 -8.77 26.49
CA ASP A 202 1.55 -9.71 25.40
C ASP A 202 0.26 -10.49 25.11
N HIS A 203 -0.42 -10.19 24.00
CA HIS A 203 -1.34 -11.11 23.32
C HIS A 203 -1.85 -10.55 21.97
N THR A 204 -0.97 -10.11 21.06
CA THR A 204 -1.38 -9.90 19.65
C THR A 204 -0.22 -10.14 18.68
N SER A 205 0.34 -11.35 18.65
CA SER A 205 1.25 -11.76 17.58
C SER A 205 1.00 -13.21 17.19
N ASN A 206 -0.16 -13.49 16.57
CA ASN A 206 -0.35 -14.73 15.80
C ASN A 206 -1.60 -14.75 14.89
N ARG A 207 -1.94 -13.64 14.21
CA ARG A 207 -3.11 -13.64 13.31
C ARG A 207 -2.99 -12.83 12.01
N MET A 208 -1.81 -12.74 11.41
CA MET A 208 -1.66 -12.17 10.05
C MET A 208 -0.81 -13.06 9.15
N SER A 209 -1.36 -14.20 8.73
CA SER A 209 -0.84 -14.95 7.57
C SER A 209 -1.90 -15.71 6.77
N ARG A 210 -3.20 -15.38 6.96
CA ARG A 210 -4.31 -15.92 6.15
C ARG A 210 -5.35 -14.88 5.75
N VAL A 211 -4.92 -13.72 5.26
CA VAL A 211 -5.82 -12.77 4.56
C VAL A 211 -5.18 -12.40 3.22
N SER A 212 -5.17 -13.37 2.31
CA SER A 212 -4.85 -13.13 0.90
C SER A 212 -5.63 -14.14 0.06
N LYS A 213 -6.96 -13.94 -0.06
CA LYS A 213 -7.77 -14.39 -1.20
C LYS A 213 -9.27 -14.06 -1.11
N GLN A 214 -9.83 -13.78 0.08
CA GLN A 214 -11.28 -13.59 0.21
C GLN A 214 -11.78 -12.14 0.04
N ASP A 215 -10.96 -11.12 0.27
CA ASP A 215 -11.44 -9.72 0.20
C ASP A 215 -11.41 -9.10 -1.21
N PHE A 216 -11.15 -9.90 -2.26
CA PHE A 216 -11.23 -9.41 -3.64
C PHE A 216 -12.61 -9.64 -4.29
N GLU A 217 -13.55 -10.32 -3.62
CA GLU A 217 -14.86 -10.64 -4.18
C GLU A 217 -16.03 -9.77 -3.68
N ILE A 218 -15.82 -8.79 -2.78
CA ILE A 218 -16.93 -8.02 -2.19
C ILE A 218 -17.11 -6.60 -2.78
N SER A 219 -16.23 -6.11 -3.65
CA SER A 219 -16.38 -4.75 -4.24
C SER A 219 -17.03 -4.69 -5.64
N PHE A 220 -17.69 -5.74 -6.12
CA PHE A 220 -18.44 -5.73 -7.39
C PHE A 220 -19.92 -6.08 -7.19
N GLY A 221 -20.56 -5.41 -6.24
CA GLY A 221 -21.99 -5.55 -5.98
C GLY A 221 -22.57 -4.28 -5.38
N GLN A 222 -22.57 -3.19 -6.15
CA GLN A 222 -23.59 -2.13 -6.21
C GLN A 222 -23.13 -1.02 -7.16
#